data_AF-W0DHP7-F1
#
_entry.id   AF-W0DHP7-F1
#
_cell.length_a   1.000
_cell.length_b   1.000
_cell.length_c   1.000
_cell.angle_alpha   90.00
_cell.angle_beta   90.00
_cell.angle_gamma   90.00
#
_symmetry.space_group_name_H-M   'P 1'
#
loop_
_entity.id
_entity.type
_entity.pdbx_description
1 polymer ?
#
loop_
_entity_poly.entity_id
_entity_poly.type
_entity_poly.pdbx_seq_one_letter_code
_entity_poly.pdbx_strand_id
1 'polypeptide(L)'
;MIKTIFFTVLTVAFFYIVWINNIFAPHEKYEMPQEHGKIAMDYKYAKEGRELFIQNCASCHSVRYDALYLTQVQANPMLASLQEKYGKVLPRDVYEAVFMNDLNALKEAFGKVPPDLSTIYLVKGPEYLYNFILEPQKVLPGTMMPPVMTGRPEETAKIIAYLRSVSEPPPQEKAKRNLMGIVTIGYLIVMGILIWLWRDRILKKMGLH
;
A
#
# COMPACT_ATOMS: atom_id res chain seq x y z
N MET A 1 4.03 -44.87 -2.62
CA MET A 1 4.48 -44.00 -1.51
C MET A 1 5.61 -43.06 -1.97
N ILE A 2 6.76 -43.56 -2.42
CA ILE A 2 7.91 -42.73 -2.86
C ILE A 2 7.53 -41.76 -3.99
N LYS A 3 6.85 -42.23 -5.04
CA LYS A 3 6.38 -41.38 -6.16
C LYS A 3 5.47 -40.24 -5.67
N THR A 4 4.52 -40.54 -4.79
CA THR A 4 3.59 -39.55 -4.21
C THR A 4 4.35 -38.47 -3.45
N ILE A 5 5.27 -38.87 -2.56
CA ILE A 5 6.07 -37.94 -1.77
C ILE A 5 6.91 -37.05 -2.69
N PHE A 6 7.59 -37.63 -3.68
CA PHE A 6 8.43 -36.90 -4.63
C PHE A 6 7.65 -35.79 -5.36
N PHE A 7 6.50 -36.13 -5.96
CA PHE A 7 5.68 -35.14 -6.67
C PHE A 7 5.05 -34.10 -5.75
N THR A 8 4.65 -34.48 -4.53
CA THR A 8 4.12 -33.52 -3.54
C THR A 8 5.20 -32.53 -3.12
N VAL A 9 6.40 -33.00 -2.77
CA VAL A 9 7.50 -32.12 -2.33
C VAL A 9 7.92 -31.19 -3.47
N LEU A 10 8.07 -31.71 -4.69
CA LEU A 10 8.40 -30.90 -5.86
C LEU A 10 7.35 -29.80 -6.09
N THR A 11 6.07 -30.14 -6.01
CA THR A 11 4.97 -29.19 -6.20
C THR A 11 4.94 -28.13 -5.10
N VAL A 12 5.08 -28.52 -3.83
CA VAL A 12 5.11 -27.59 -2.70
C VAL A 12 6.32 -26.64 -2.81
N ALA A 13 7.50 -27.16 -3.14
CA ALA A 13 8.69 -26.34 -3.34
C ALA A 13 8.52 -25.37 -4.51
N PHE A 14 7.97 -25.84 -5.64
CA PHE A 14 7.66 -25.00 -6.80
C PHE A 14 6.73 -23.83 -6.42
N PHE A 15 5.58 -24.11 -5.79
CA PHE A 15 4.66 -23.05 -5.39
C PHE A 15 5.20 -22.15 -4.28
N TYR A 16 6.00 -22.68 -3.36
CA TYR A 16 6.67 -21.85 -2.35
C TYR A 16 7.63 -20.85 -3.00
N ILE A 17 8.46 -21.29 -3.95
CA ILE A 17 9.41 -20.42 -4.66
C ILE A 17 8.65 -19.41 -5.52
N VAL A 18 7.60 -19.82 -6.23
CA VAL A 18 6.87 -18.93 -7.15
C VAL A 18 5.99 -17.92 -6.41
N TRP A 19 5.37 -18.28 -5.29
CA TRP A 19 4.39 -17.42 -4.62
C TRP A 19 4.89 -16.71 -3.36
N ILE A 20 5.84 -17.28 -2.62
CA ILE A 20 6.22 -16.76 -1.30
C ILE A 20 7.60 -16.12 -1.35
N ASN A 21 8.61 -16.84 -1.83
CA ASN A 21 9.98 -16.37 -1.81
C ASN A 21 10.74 -16.83 -3.05
N ASN A 22 10.68 -16.01 -4.10
CA ASN A 22 11.41 -16.26 -5.33
C ASN A 22 12.88 -15.88 -5.16
N ILE A 23 13.69 -16.86 -4.75
CA ILE A 23 15.14 -16.70 -4.57
C ILE A 23 15.90 -16.28 -5.84
N PHE A 24 15.27 -16.38 -7.02
CA PHE A 24 15.86 -16.01 -8.30
C PHE A 24 15.56 -14.57 -8.72
N ALA A 25 14.61 -13.90 -8.06
CA ALA A 25 14.28 -12.51 -8.34
C ALA A 25 15.19 -11.58 -7.50
N PRO A 26 15.92 -10.64 -8.12
CA PRO A 26 16.65 -9.63 -7.36
C PRO A 26 15.65 -8.72 -6.65
N HIS A 27 15.77 -8.63 -5.33
CA HIS A 27 14.99 -7.70 -4.51
C HIS A 27 15.96 -6.72 -3.86
N GLU A 28 15.86 -5.45 -4.21
CA GLU A 28 16.53 -4.40 -3.46
C GLU A 28 15.92 -4.33 -2.07
N LYS A 29 16.76 -4.42 -1.04
CA LYS A 29 16.35 -4.30 0.35
C LYS A 29 16.79 -2.95 0.87
N TYR A 30 15.84 -2.24 1.44
CA TYR A 30 16.06 -0.98 2.12
C TYR A 30 15.92 -1.21 3.60
N GLU A 31 16.76 -0.55 4.40
CA GLU A 31 16.72 -0.65 5.84
C GLU A 31 16.16 0.65 6.43
N MET A 32 15.39 0.51 7.51
CA MET A 32 14.90 1.63 8.30
C MET A 32 15.21 1.33 9.76
N PRO A 33 15.82 2.27 10.51
CA PRO A 33 16.10 2.08 11.93
C PRO A 33 14.82 1.71 12.70
N GLN A 34 14.94 0.78 13.65
CA GLN A 34 13.78 0.20 14.34
C GLN A 34 12.92 1.25 15.05
N GLU A 35 13.55 2.31 15.58
CA GLU A 35 12.86 3.44 16.20
C GLU A 35 11.90 4.14 15.22
N HIS A 36 12.38 4.47 14.03
CA HIS A 36 11.58 5.08 12.98
C HIS A 36 10.55 4.11 12.40
N GLY A 37 10.88 2.81 12.34
CA GLY A 37 9.91 1.78 11.97
C GLY A 37 8.72 1.71 12.93
N LYS A 38 8.93 1.88 14.23
CA LYS A 38 7.82 1.96 15.20
C LYS A 38 6.93 3.17 14.94
N ILE A 39 7.51 4.32 14.57
CA ILE A 39 6.76 5.53 14.23
C ILE A 39 5.95 5.33 12.95
N ALA A 40 6.58 4.87 11.87
CA ALA A 40 5.94 4.61 10.59
C ALA A 40 4.78 3.59 10.69
N MET A 41 4.88 2.66 11.66
CA MET A 41 3.87 1.63 11.87
C MET A 41 2.80 1.99 12.91
N ASP A 42 2.87 3.17 13.54
CA ASP A 42 1.91 3.61 14.55
C ASP A 42 0.95 4.66 13.99
N TYR A 43 -0.34 4.31 13.98
CA TYR A 43 -1.41 5.15 13.42
C TYR A 43 -1.58 6.47 14.17
N LYS A 44 -1.09 6.59 15.41
CA LYS A 44 -1.19 7.84 16.18
C LYS A 44 -0.45 9.01 15.49
N TYR A 45 0.61 8.72 14.73
CA TYR A 45 1.38 9.73 14.03
C TYR A 45 0.78 10.13 12.68
N ALA A 46 -0.28 9.47 12.21
CA ALA A 46 -0.87 9.74 10.90
C ALA A 46 -1.37 11.19 10.76
N LYS A 47 -1.91 11.78 11.84
CA LYS A 47 -2.38 13.17 11.82
C LYS A 47 -1.22 14.16 11.68
N GLU A 48 -0.18 14.01 12.51
CA GLU A 48 1.03 14.84 12.45
C GLU A 48 1.77 14.65 11.12
N GLY A 49 1.86 13.41 10.64
CA GLY A 49 2.41 13.07 9.33
C GLY A 49 1.68 13.73 8.17
N ARG A 50 0.35 13.88 8.26
CA ARG A 50 -0.46 14.60 7.27
C ARG A 50 -0.11 16.09 7.24
N GLU A 51 0.05 16.71 8.40
CA GLU A 51 0.43 18.13 8.49
C GLU A 51 1.84 18.35 7.91
N LEU A 52 2.79 17.48 8.25
CA LEU A 52 4.14 17.48 7.67
C LEU A 52 4.10 17.28 6.15
N PHE A 53 3.26 16.39 5.64
CA PHE A 53 3.10 16.18 4.21
C PHE A 53 2.55 17.44 3.52
N ILE A 54 1.53 18.09 4.10
CA ILE A 54 0.95 19.32 3.53
C ILE A 54 2.00 20.42 3.44
N GLN A 55 2.84 20.55 4.46
CA GLN A 55 3.87 21.59 4.54
C GLN A 55 5.03 21.36 3.57
N ASN A 56 5.46 20.11 3.37
CA ASN A 56 6.72 19.80 2.68
C ASN A 56 6.53 19.13 1.31
N CYS A 57 5.36 18.53 1.03
CA CYS A 57 5.16 17.66 -0.14
C CYS A 57 3.99 18.09 -1.02
N ALA A 58 2.93 18.68 -0.45
CA ALA A 58 1.70 19.00 -1.19
C ALA A 58 1.85 20.12 -2.24
N SER A 59 2.98 20.82 -2.29
CA SER A 59 3.27 21.76 -3.38
C SER A 59 3.45 21.08 -4.73
N CYS A 60 3.86 19.80 -4.73
CA CYS A 60 4.19 19.04 -5.93
C CYS A 60 3.42 17.72 -6.04
N HIS A 61 3.01 17.12 -4.92
CA HIS A 61 2.31 15.83 -4.89
C HIS A 61 0.87 15.94 -4.41
N SER A 62 0.00 15.11 -4.98
CA SER A 62 -1.36 14.88 -4.47
C SER A 62 -1.44 13.55 -3.71
N VAL A 63 -2.40 13.46 -2.81
CA VAL A 63 -2.88 12.23 -2.14
C VAL A 63 -4.40 12.23 -2.30
N ARG A 64 -4.86 11.99 -3.53
CA ARG A 64 -6.27 12.14 -3.92
C ARG A 64 -7.23 11.27 -3.10
N TYR A 65 -6.81 10.08 -2.67
CA TYR A 65 -7.66 9.21 -1.83
C TYR A 65 -7.93 9.79 -0.43
N ASP A 66 -7.13 10.74 0.03
CA ASP A 66 -7.42 11.57 1.22
C ASP A 66 -7.99 12.96 0.85
N ALA A 67 -8.38 13.15 -0.42
CA ALA A 67 -8.79 14.43 -1.00
C ALA A 67 -7.78 15.57 -0.79
N LEU A 68 -6.49 15.22 -0.68
CA LEU A 68 -5.41 16.18 -0.62
C LEU A 68 -4.86 16.37 -2.04
N TYR A 69 -4.96 17.58 -2.55
CA TYR A 69 -4.47 17.95 -3.88
C TYR A 69 -3.29 18.90 -3.74
N LEU A 70 -2.73 19.32 -4.88
CA LEU A 70 -1.68 20.33 -4.92
C LEU A 70 -2.12 21.60 -4.20
N THR A 71 -1.19 22.30 -3.56
CA THR A 71 -1.49 23.55 -2.84
C THR A 71 -2.22 24.57 -3.71
N GLN A 72 -1.84 24.70 -4.98
CA GLN A 72 -2.47 25.58 -5.97
C GLN A 72 -3.91 25.16 -6.25
N VAL A 73 -4.15 23.86 -6.37
CA VAL A 73 -5.49 23.29 -6.56
C VAL A 73 -6.36 23.52 -5.32
N GLN A 74 -5.79 23.36 -4.12
CA GLN A 74 -6.51 23.61 -2.87
C GLN A 74 -6.89 25.08 -2.69
N ALA A 75 -6.10 26.01 -3.22
CA ALA A 75 -6.41 27.44 -3.23
C ALA A 75 -7.44 27.82 -4.31
N ASN A 76 -7.74 26.93 -5.26
CA ASN A 76 -8.65 27.24 -6.35
C ASN A 76 -10.12 27.15 -5.89
N PRO A 77 -10.92 28.22 -6.03
CA PRO A 77 -12.32 28.23 -5.58
C PRO A 77 -13.20 27.21 -6.31
N MET A 78 -12.80 26.76 -7.50
CA MET A 78 -13.53 25.75 -8.28
C MET A 78 -13.42 24.35 -7.66
N LEU A 79 -12.44 24.08 -6.78
CA LEU A 79 -12.31 22.77 -6.14
C LEU A 79 -13.56 22.40 -5.34
N ALA A 80 -14.13 23.35 -4.59
CA ALA A 80 -15.29 23.11 -3.75
C ALA A 80 -16.53 22.71 -4.58
N SER A 81 -16.78 23.42 -5.69
CA SER A 81 -17.92 23.10 -6.56
C SER A 81 -17.77 21.76 -7.28
N LEU A 82 -16.53 21.39 -7.64
CA LEU A 82 -16.25 20.07 -8.20
C LEU A 82 -16.46 18.96 -7.16
N GLN A 83 -16.06 19.19 -5.90
CA GLN A 83 -16.25 18.21 -4.83
C GLN A 83 -17.72 18.05 -4.45
N GLU A 84 -18.53 19.10 -4.55
CA GLU A 84 -19.98 18.99 -4.40
C GLU A 84 -20.59 18.15 -5.52
N LYS A 85 -20.15 18.34 -6.77
CA LYS A 85 -20.68 17.64 -7.94
C LYS A 85 -20.23 16.18 -8.05
N TYR A 86 -18.95 15.90 -7.78
CA TYR A 86 -18.33 14.59 -8.01
C TYR A 86 -18.00 13.83 -6.73
N GLY A 87 -18.16 14.47 -5.56
CA GLY A 87 -17.80 13.93 -4.26
C GLY A 87 -16.44 14.41 -3.77
N LYS A 88 -16.14 14.11 -2.50
CA LYS A 88 -14.91 14.55 -1.80
C LYS A 88 -13.64 14.23 -2.59
N VAL A 89 -13.58 13.06 -3.21
CA VAL A 89 -12.48 12.63 -4.09
C VAL A 89 -12.93 12.79 -5.53
N LEU A 90 -12.19 13.61 -6.29
CA LEU A 90 -12.47 13.86 -7.70
C LEU A 90 -12.03 12.66 -8.55
N PRO A 91 -12.83 12.29 -9.56
CA PRO A 91 -12.38 11.42 -10.64
C PRO A 91 -11.09 11.95 -11.26
N ARG A 92 -10.21 11.03 -11.68
CA ARG A 92 -8.87 11.36 -12.14
C ARG A 92 -8.90 12.25 -13.39
N ASP A 93 -9.76 11.92 -14.33
CA ASP A 93 -10.00 12.65 -15.58
C ASP A 93 -10.51 14.07 -15.31
N VAL A 94 -11.43 14.25 -14.37
CA VAL A 94 -11.92 15.58 -13.96
C VAL A 94 -10.79 16.40 -13.33
N TYR A 95 -10.04 15.80 -12.41
CA TYR A 95 -8.91 16.47 -11.77
C TYR A 95 -7.85 16.89 -12.79
N GLU A 96 -7.44 15.98 -13.67
CA GLU A 96 -6.45 16.28 -14.70
C GLU A 96 -6.97 17.36 -15.64
N ALA A 97 -8.16 17.19 -16.24
CA ALA A 97 -8.73 18.12 -17.22
C ALA A 97 -8.90 19.56 -16.68
N VAL A 98 -9.38 19.70 -15.43
CA VAL A 98 -9.68 21.02 -14.87
C VAL A 98 -8.42 21.73 -14.38
N PHE A 99 -7.45 20.99 -13.82
CA PHE A 99 -6.22 21.55 -13.27
C PHE A 99 -5.00 21.32 -14.18
N MET A 100 -5.22 21.11 -15.49
CA MET A 100 -4.16 20.85 -16.46
C MET A 100 -3.04 21.89 -16.43
N ASN A 101 -3.39 23.16 -16.24
CA ASN A 101 -2.39 24.25 -16.21
C ASN A 101 -1.43 24.10 -15.02
N ASP A 102 -1.95 23.80 -13.83
CA ASP A 102 -1.13 23.55 -12.64
C ASP A 102 -0.24 22.31 -12.82
N LEU A 103 -0.79 21.25 -13.42
CA LEU A 103 -0.04 20.03 -13.73
C LEU A 103 1.03 20.26 -14.80
N ASN A 104 0.73 21.05 -15.83
CA ASN A 104 1.67 21.39 -16.90
C ASN A 104 2.83 22.24 -16.38
N ALA A 105 2.57 23.20 -15.47
CA ALA A 105 3.62 23.97 -14.83
C ALA A 105 4.61 23.06 -14.07
N LEU A 106 4.11 22.05 -13.34
CA LEU A 106 4.97 21.04 -12.70
C LEU A 106 5.71 20.17 -13.73
N LYS A 107 5.04 19.80 -14.83
CA LYS A 107 5.65 19.03 -15.91
C LYS A 107 6.80 19.79 -16.57
N GLU A 108 6.66 21.08 -16.79
CA GLU A 108 7.71 21.94 -17.33
C GLU A 108 8.89 22.05 -16.36
N ALA A 109 8.63 22.20 -15.06
CA ALA A 109 9.67 22.33 -14.04
C ALA A 109 10.46 21.02 -13.80
N PHE A 110 9.79 19.86 -13.78
CA PHE A 110 10.37 18.57 -13.39
C PHE A 110 10.51 17.57 -14.56
N GLY A 111 10.15 17.96 -15.78
CA GLY A 111 10.07 17.10 -16.97
C GLY A 111 8.88 16.13 -16.99
N LYS A 112 8.29 15.86 -15.83
CA LYS A 112 7.10 15.01 -15.64
C LYS A 112 6.25 15.54 -14.49
N VAL A 113 4.95 15.31 -14.56
CA VAL A 113 4.05 15.57 -13.44
C VAL A 113 4.44 14.64 -12.28
N PRO A 114 4.72 15.16 -11.06
CA PRO A 114 4.97 14.30 -9.91
C PRO A 114 3.77 13.37 -9.66
N PRO A 115 4.00 12.09 -9.35
CA PRO A 115 2.93 11.11 -9.22
C PRO A 115 2.03 11.39 -8.00
N ASP A 116 0.76 10.97 -8.12
CA ASP A 116 -0.18 10.85 -7.00
C ASP A 116 0.32 9.77 -6.02
N LEU A 117 0.32 10.09 -4.72
CA LEU A 117 0.88 9.25 -3.67
C LEU A 117 -0.19 8.44 -2.92
N SER A 118 -1.44 8.48 -3.39
CA SER A 118 -2.59 7.78 -2.80
C SER A 118 -2.35 6.29 -2.48
N THR A 119 -1.59 5.58 -3.32
CA THR A 119 -1.31 4.14 -3.16
C THR A 119 0.18 3.82 -3.05
N ILE A 120 1.04 4.83 -2.93
CA ILE A 120 2.49 4.63 -3.05
C ILE A 120 3.05 3.73 -1.95
N TYR A 121 2.43 3.76 -0.76
CA TYR A 121 2.79 2.90 0.36
C TYR A 121 2.66 1.41 -0.01
N LEU A 122 1.59 1.02 -0.72
CA LEU A 122 1.38 -0.36 -1.16
C LEU A 122 2.38 -0.79 -2.24
N VAL A 123 2.81 0.14 -3.08
CA VAL A 123 3.69 -0.13 -4.22
C VAL A 123 5.16 -0.25 -3.79
N LYS A 124 5.60 0.59 -2.86
CA LYS A 124 7.02 0.73 -2.50
C LYS A 124 7.38 0.20 -1.12
N GLY A 125 6.44 0.17 -0.19
CA GLY A 125 6.70 -0.20 1.21
C GLY A 125 7.40 0.90 2.01
N PRO A 126 7.41 0.76 3.35
CA PRO A 126 7.90 1.81 4.25
C PRO A 126 9.40 2.06 4.14
N GLU A 127 10.22 1.01 4.02
CA GLU A 127 11.68 1.15 4.02
C GLU A 127 12.19 1.85 2.76
N TYR A 128 11.63 1.52 1.59
CA TYR A 128 11.92 2.23 0.34
C TYR A 128 11.54 3.71 0.48
N LEU A 129 10.32 3.99 0.94
CA LEU A 129 9.84 5.37 1.07
C LEU A 129 10.69 6.18 2.04
N TYR A 130 11.10 5.57 3.15
CA TYR A 130 11.97 6.19 4.14
C TYR A 130 13.30 6.64 3.52
N ASN A 131 13.98 5.73 2.81
CA ASN A 131 15.26 6.04 2.17
C ASN A 131 15.09 7.01 0.99
N PHE A 132 14.04 6.82 0.18
CA PHE A 132 13.79 7.66 -1.00
C PHE A 132 13.43 9.10 -0.63
N ILE A 133 12.63 9.32 0.41
CA ILE A 133 12.24 10.67 0.84
C ILE A 133 13.43 11.42 1.46
N LEU A 134 14.29 10.71 2.20
CA LEU A 134 15.50 11.29 2.82
C LEU A 134 16.59 11.62 1.80
N GLU A 135 16.85 10.70 0.86
CA GLU A 135 17.92 10.82 -0.13
C GLU A 135 17.45 10.37 -1.53
N PRO A 136 16.60 11.16 -2.23
CA PRO A 136 16.02 10.73 -3.51
C PRO A 136 17.06 10.38 -4.58
N GLN A 137 18.16 11.13 -4.66
CA GLN A 137 19.23 10.92 -5.64
C GLN A 137 20.00 9.61 -5.42
N LYS A 138 20.09 9.15 -4.17
CA LYS A 138 20.80 7.92 -3.80
C LYS A 138 19.99 6.69 -4.20
N VAL A 139 18.67 6.76 -4.04
CA VAL A 139 17.74 5.67 -4.37
C VAL A 139 17.38 5.67 -5.86
N LEU A 140 17.17 6.83 -6.46
CA LEU A 140 16.89 6.99 -7.90
C LEU A 140 17.78 8.08 -8.50
N PRO A 141 18.97 7.72 -9.00
CA PRO A 141 19.89 8.67 -9.62
C PRO A 141 19.24 9.42 -10.78
N GLY A 142 19.38 10.74 -10.79
CA GLY A 142 18.80 11.60 -11.83
C GLY A 142 17.31 11.90 -11.65
N THR A 143 16.72 11.56 -10.50
CA THR A 143 15.37 12.04 -10.18
C THR A 143 15.35 13.57 -10.08
N MET A 144 14.24 14.20 -10.46
CA MET A 144 14.07 15.65 -10.29
C MET A 144 13.48 16.01 -8.92
N MET A 145 13.13 15.00 -8.10
CA MET A 145 12.63 15.22 -6.74
C MET A 145 13.76 15.79 -5.85
N PRO A 146 13.57 16.98 -5.26
CA PRO A 146 14.55 17.57 -4.38
C PRO A 146 14.63 16.85 -3.03
N PRO A 147 15.77 16.93 -2.31
CA PRO A 147 15.99 16.35 -0.99
C PRO A 147 15.24 17.11 0.13
N VAL A 148 13.91 17.12 0.10
CA VAL A 148 13.06 17.96 0.99
C VAL A 148 13.13 17.59 2.47
N MET A 149 13.44 16.34 2.80
CA MET A 149 13.45 15.82 4.17
C MET A 149 14.83 15.38 4.65
N THR A 150 15.90 15.71 3.93
CA THR A 150 17.26 15.31 4.33
C THR A 150 17.57 15.80 5.75
N GLY A 151 18.08 14.90 6.59
CA GLY A 151 18.35 15.17 8.00
C GLY A 151 17.13 15.15 8.92
N ARG A 152 15.93 14.81 8.43
CA ARG A 152 14.67 14.75 9.21
C ARG A 152 14.06 13.34 9.21
N PRO A 153 14.76 12.33 9.76
CA PRO A 153 14.34 10.93 9.72
C PRO A 153 13.04 10.65 10.49
N GLU A 154 12.86 11.25 11.67
CA GLU A 154 11.66 11.06 12.48
C GLU A 154 10.42 11.59 11.76
N GLU A 155 10.50 12.81 11.21
CA GLU A 155 9.41 13.43 10.47
C GLU A 155 9.08 12.66 9.19
N THR A 156 10.09 12.12 8.51
CA THR A 156 9.89 11.22 7.36
C THR A 156 9.10 9.98 7.76
N ALA A 157 9.41 9.38 8.91
CA ALA A 157 8.66 8.23 9.42
C ALA A 157 7.19 8.59 9.71
N LYS A 158 6.91 9.79 10.23
CA LYS A 158 5.54 10.29 10.44
C LYS A 158 4.80 10.48 9.12
N ILE A 159 5.45 11.05 8.09
CA ILE A 159 4.86 11.15 6.74
C ILE A 159 4.52 9.76 6.19
N ILE A 160 5.37 8.76 6.41
CA ILE A 160 5.10 7.37 6.00
C ILE A 160 3.91 6.79 6.78
N ALA A 161 3.79 7.07 8.08
CA ALA A 161 2.62 6.68 8.87
C ALA A 161 1.32 7.27 8.29
N TYR A 162 1.36 8.52 7.81
CA TYR A 162 0.25 9.13 7.08
C TYR A 162 -0.05 8.41 5.76
N LEU A 163 0.94 8.24 4.87
CA LEU A 163 0.73 7.55 3.59
C LEU A 163 0.20 6.12 3.78
N ARG A 164 0.67 5.43 4.83
CA ARG A 164 0.14 4.15 5.27
C ARG A 164 -1.32 4.25 5.68
N SER A 165 -1.69 5.25 6.49
CA SER A 165 -3.06 5.43 6.96
C SER A 165 -4.08 5.66 5.85
N VAL A 166 -3.64 6.22 4.71
CA VAL A 166 -4.47 6.40 3.52
C VAL A 166 -4.62 5.09 2.73
N SER A 167 -3.58 4.25 2.72
CA SER A 167 -3.51 3.03 1.92
C SER A 167 -4.02 1.78 2.64
N GLU A 168 -3.87 1.69 3.96
CA GLU A 168 -4.27 0.54 4.78
C GLU A 168 -5.49 0.86 5.65
N PRO A 169 -6.36 -0.14 5.92
CA PRO A 169 -7.41 0.00 6.91
C PRO A 169 -6.86 0.30 8.31
N PRO A 170 -7.64 0.99 9.17
CA PRO A 170 -7.24 1.25 10.53
C PRO A 170 -7.07 -0.07 11.33
N PRO A 171 -6.31 -0.06 12.45
CA PRO A 171 -6.00 -1.26 13.22
C PRO A 171 -7.21 -2.07 13.65
N GLN A 172 -8.32 -1.40 13.99
CA GLN A 172 -9.57 -2.03 14.40
C GLN A 172 -10.19 -2.87 13.28
N GLU A 173 -10.24 -2.34 12.06
CA GLU A 173 -10.76 -3.06 10.89
C GLU A 173 -9.80 -4.17 10.45
N LYS A 174 -8.48 -3.95 10.57
CA LYS A 174 -7.47 -4.99 10.32
C LYS A 174 -7.64 -6.18 11.28
N ALA A 175 -7.89 -5.91 12.57
CA ALA A 175 -8.15 -6.95 13.57
C ALA A 175 -9.44 -7.74 13.25
N LYS A 176 -10.53 -7.06 12.87
CA LYS A 176 -11.78 -7.72 12.44
C LYS A 176 -11.55 -8.62 11.22
N ARG A 177 -10.84 -8.13 10.19
CA ARG A 177 -10.52 -8.91 8.98
C ARG A 177 -9.70 -10.16 9.31
N ASN A 178 -8.72 -10.04 10.19
CA ASN A 178 -7.91 -11.18 10.64
C ASN A 178 -8.76 -12.22 11.37
N LEU A 179 -9.64 -11.79 12.28
CA LEU A 179 -10.53 -12.69 12.99
C LEU A 179 -11.50 -13.39 12.03
N MET A 180 -12.15 -12.65 11.13
CA MET A 180 -13.04 -13.21 10.12
C MET A 180 -12.30 -14.23 9.24
N GLY A 181 -11.07 -13.93 8.80
CA GLY A 181 -10.24 -14.86 8.05
C GLY A 181 -9.97 -16.17 8.79
N ILE A 182 -9.57 -16.09 10.06
CA ILE A 182 -9.33 -17.28 10.91
C ILE A 182 -10.61 -18.11 11.06
N VAL A 183 -11.74 -17.45 11.36
CA VAL A 183 -13.03 -18.12 11.52
C VAL A 183 -13.48 -18.79 10.23
N THR A 184 -13.36 -18.13 9.08
CA THR A 184 -13.71 -18.70 7.78
C THR A 184 -12.83 -19.92 7.44
N ILE A 185 -11.52 -19.85 7.66
CA ILE A 185 -10.62 -21.00 7.44
C ILE A 185 -11.02 -22.17 8.35
N GLY A 186 -11.27 -21.91 9.64
CA GLY A 186 -11.74 -22.92 10.58
C GLY A 186 -13.06 -23.57 10.17
N TYR A 187 -14.03 -22.76 9.74
CA TYR A 187 -15.32 -23.24 9.21
C TYR A 187 -15.13 -24.15 8.00
N LEU A 188 -14.29 -23.77 7.03
CA LEU A 188 -14.04 -24.58 5.83
C LEU A 188 -13.37 -25.91 6.16
N ILE A 189 -12.45 -25.95 7.13
CA ILE A 189 -11.81 -27.19 7.60
C ILE A 189 -12.85 -28.11 8.25
N VAL A 190 -13.66 -27.59 9.16
CA VAL A 190 -14.72 -28.37 9.84
C VAL A 190 -15.73 -28.90 8.82
N MET A 191 -16.18 -28.05 7.89
CA MET A 191 -17.09 -28.46 6.82
C MET A 191 -16.48 -29.58 5.96
N GLY A 192 -15.20 -29.45 5.58
CA GLY A 192 -14.49 -30.48 4.83
C GLY A 192 -14.44 -31.83 5.55
N ILE A 193 -14.17 -31.81 6.86
CA ILE A 193 -14.20 -33.02 7.71
C ILE A 193 -15.60 -33.63 7.78
N LEU A 194 -16.64 -32.80 7.99
CA LEU A 194 -18.03 -33.27 8.06
C LEU A 194 -18.47 -33.94 6.75
N ILE A 195 -18.13 -33.34 5.60
CA ILE A 195 -18.43 -33.92 4.29
C ILE A 195 -17.67 -35.24 4.10
N TRP A 196 -16.40 -35.30 4.50
CA TRP A 196 -15.60 -36.52 4.42
C TRP A 196 -16.21 -37.67 5.25
N LEU A 197 -16.63 -37.37 6.49
CA LEU A 197 -17.32 -38.33 7.36
C LEU A 197 -18.70 -38.73 6.83
N TRP A 198 -19.46 -37.78 6.27
CA TRP A 198 -20.77 -38.06 5.67
C TRP A 198 -20.63 -38.97 4.44
N ARG A 199 -19.66 -38.70 3.58
CA ARG A 199 -19.33 -39.54 2.42
C ARG A 199 -19.03 -40.98 2.83
N ASP A 200 -18.18 -41.17 3.85
CA ASP A 200 -17.85 -42.51 4.38
C ASP A 200 -19.09 -43.27 4.84
N ARG A 201 -20.00 -42.61 5.58
CA ARG A 201 -21.25 -43.22 6.03
C ARG A 201 -22.16 -43.65 4.87
N ILE A 202 -22.28 -42.84 3.82
CA ILE A 202 -23.11 -43.16 2.65
C ILE A 202 -22.54 -44.35 1.89
N LEU A 203 -21.22 -44.39 1.67
CA LEU A 203 -20.59 -45.49 0.95
C LEU A 203 -20.74 -46.83 1.68
N LYS A 204 -20.64 -46.84 3.01
CA LYS A 204 -20.93 -48.02 3.84
C LYS A 204 -22.39 -48.48 3.70
N LYS A 205 -23.34 -47.56 3.64
CA LYS A 205 -24.76 -47.90 3.42
C LYS A 205 -25.01 -48.50 2.03
N MET A 206 -24.23 -48.11 1.03
CA MET A 206 -24.34 -48.62 -0.34
C MET A 206 -23.55 -49.91 -0.59
N GLY A 207 -22.81 -50.41 0.41
CA GLY A 207 -21.94 -51.58 0.26
C GLY A 207 -20.72 -51.36 -0.66
N LEU A 208 -20.35 -50.10 -0.89
CA LEU A 208 -19.21 -49.72 -1.75
C LEU A 208 -17.89 -49.57 -0.96
N HIS A 209 -17.94 -49.80 0.35
CA HIS A 209 -16.81 -49.69 1.28
C HIS A 209 -16.92 -50.73 2.40
#